data_AF-A0A2S1YMH7-F1
#
_entry.id   AF-A0A2S1YMH7-F1
#
_cell.length_a   1.000
_cell.length_b   1.000
_cell.length_c   1.000
_cell.angle_alpha   90.00
_cell.angle_beta   90.00
_cell.angle_gamma   90.00
#
_symmetry.space_group_name_H-M   'P 1'
#
loop_
_entity.id
_entity.type
_entity.pdbx_description
1 polymer ?
#
loop_
_entity_poly.entity_id
_entity_poly.type
_entity_poly.pdbx_seq_one_letter_code
_entity_poly.pdbx_strand_id
1 'polypeptide(L)'
;MHIDTQTLPHCKIEEDETPRTEYYVIYTPIFSFPEALGSNLENSIVLFGENNFKEQLLILHNIINNHEEHELLKNYQDEDFDRKAILELINFYFEKNKNIETPWDKYYYYLSEKDYFYKMTDERGENLYYGEYKNS
;
A
#
# COMPACT_ATOMS: atom_id res chain seq x y z
N MET A 1 -6.05 7.44 23.11
CA MET A 1 -5.26 7.33 21.86
C MET A 1 -4.05 6.46 22.09
N HIS A 2 -3.91 5.40 21.33
CA HIS A 2 -2.77 4.48 21.34
C HIS A 2 -2.27 4.26 19.91
N ILE A 3 -0.98 4.00 19.73
CA ILE A 3 -0.41 3.62 18.42
C ILE A 3 0.00 2.16 18.53
N ASP A 4 -0.64 1.31 17.74
CA ASP A 4 -0.19 -0.06 17.55
C ASP A 4 0.97 -0.09 16.55
N THR A 5 2.14 -0.46 17.05
CA THR A 5 3.37 -0.60 16.27
C THR A 5 3.62 -2.05 15.83
N GLN A 6 2.67 -2.97 16.08
CA GLN A 6 2.78 -4.36 15.64
C GLN A 6 2.26 -4.57 14.21
N THR A 7 1.51 -3.61 13.66
CA THR A 7 1.08 -3.63 12.25
C THR A 7 2.00 -2.80 11.37
N LEU A 8 2.03 -3.10 10.07
CA LEU A 8 2.61 -2.22 9.06
C LEU A 8 1.55 -1.91 7.99
N PRO A 9 1.23 -0.63 7.73
CA PRO A 9 1.67 0.55 8.48
C PRO A 9 1.24 0.49 9.96
N HIS A 10 1.87 1.31 10.81
CA HIS A 10 1.42 1.47 12.20
C HIS A 10 -0.04 1.95 12.23
N CYS A 11 -0.79 1.58 13.26
CA CYS A 11 -2.19 1.93 13.36
C CYS A 11 -2.46 2.84 14.57
N LYS A 12 -3.07 4.01 14.33
CA LYS A 12 -3.60 4.88 15.39
C LYS A 12 -4.97 4.34 15.83
N ILE A 13 -5.13 4.12 17.12
CA ILE A 13 -6.35 3.61 17.75
C ILE A 13 -6.94 4.70 18.63
N GLU A 14 -8.17 5.10 18.31
CA GLU A 14 -8.92 6.14 19.01
C GLU A 14 -10.28 5.61 19.44
N GLU A 15 -10.64 5.86 20.69
CA GLU A 15 -11.99 5.62 21.19
C GLU A 15 -12.81 6.88 20.92
N ASP A 16 -13.91 6.74 20.20
CA ASP A 16 -14.87 7.82 20.01
C ASP A 16 -15.82 7.85 21.20
N GLU A 17 -15.64 8.84 22.08
CA GLU A 17 -16.50 9.09 23.26
C GLU A 17 -17.70 10.00 22.92
N THR A 18 -18.20 10.00 21.69
CA THR A 18 -19.41 10.76 21.38
C THR A 18 -20.60 10.26 22.23
N PRO A 19 -21.39 11.16 22.84
CA PRO A 19 -22.39 10.82 23.86
C PRO A 19 -23.68 10.17 23.29
N ARG A 20 -23.58 9.46 22.17
CA ARG A 20 -24.69 8.71 21.56
C ARG A 20 -24.40 7.22 21.63
N THR A 21 -24.66 6.65 22.82
CA THR A 21 -25.03 5.25 23.08
C THR A 21 -24.10 4.10 22.69
N GLU A 22 -23.06 4.29 21.87
CA GLU A 22 -22.22 3.19 21.38
C GLU A 22 -20.74 3.58 21.37
N TYR A 23 -19.90 2.74 21.99
CA TYR A 23 -18.45 2.89 21.99
C TYR A 23 -17.90 2.37 20.66
N TYR A 24 -17.32 3.25 19.85
CA TYR A 24 -16.65 2.88 18.61
C TYR A 24 -15.15 3.12 18.71
N VAL A 25 -14.38 2.12 18.28
CA VAL A 25 -12.92 2.22 18.17
C VAL A 25 -12.59 2.48 16.70
N ILE A 26 -11.93 3.61 16.44
CA ILE A 26 -11.46 4.04 15.13
C ILE A 26 -10.02 3.58 14.95
N TYR A 27 -9.77 2.85 13.86
CA TYR A 27 -8.45 2.38 13.45
C TYR A 27 -8.00 3.17 12.21
N THR A 28 -6.94 3.95 12.37
CA THR A 28 -6.40 4.79 11.30
C THR A 28 -4.96 4.39 11.00
N PRO A 29 -4.68 3.73 9.86
CA PRO A 29 -3.32 3.52 9.37
C PRO A 29 -2.54 4.83 9.26
N ILE A 30 -1.27 4.82 9.66
CA ILE A 30 -0.34 5.93 9.55
C ILE A 30 0.63 5.61 8.42
N PHE A 31 0.36 6.10 7.22
CA PHE A 31 1.18 5.80 6.06
C PHE A 31 2.55 6.49 6.13
N SER A 32 3.58 5.77 5.69
CA SER A 32 4.94 6.27 5.54
C SER A 32 5.11 6.88 4.15
N PHE A 33 5.48 8.16 4.10
CA PHE A 33 5.76 8.89 2.86
C PHE A 33 7.23 9.34 2.86
N PRO A 34 8.14 8.62 2.19
CA PRO A 34 9.52 9.04 2.08
C PRO A 34 9.62 10.35 1.27
N GLU A 35 10.18 11.41 1.85
CA GLU A 35 10.10 12.82 1.40
C GLU A 35 10.79 13.18 0.05
N ALA A 36 11.24 12.21 -0.75
CA ALA A 36 12.05 12.52 -1.94
C ALA A 36 11.86 11.56 -3.13
N LEU A 37 10.78 10.82 -3.12
CA LEU A 37 10.52 9.84 -4.17
C LEU A 37 9.85 10.55 -5.36
N GLY A 38 10.61 10.79 -6.44
CA GLY A 38 10.02 11.21 -7.72
C GLY A 38 8.95 10.23 -8.23
N SER A 39 8.17 10.64 -9.23
CA SER A 39 7.13 9.79 -9.82
C SER A 39 7.75 8.78 -10.80
N ASN A 40 8.11 7.59 -10.31
CA ASN A 40 8.58 6.44 -11.10
C ASN A 40 8.12 5.11 -10.47
N LEU A 41 8.30 4.00 -11.19
CA LEU A 41 7.90 2.67 -10.74
C LEU A 41 8.64 2.21 -9.48
N GLU A 42 9.95 2.40 -9.41
CA GLU A 42 10.77 1.99 -8.25
C GLU A 42 10.25 2.64 -6.96
N ASN A 43 9.99 3.94 -7.03
CA ASN A 43 9.48 4.74 -5.92
C ASN A 43 8.07 4.36 -5.52
N SER A 44 7.23 3.98 -6.48
CA SER A 44 5.89 3.46 -6.20
C SER A 44 5.97 2.12 -5.46
N ILE A 45 6.87 1.23 -5.88
CA ILE A 45 7.13 -0.06 -5.21
C ILE A 45 7.65 0.16 -3.79
N VAL A 46 8.61 1.08 -3.59
CA VAL A 46 9.11 1.44 -2.25
C VAL A 46 7.96 1.90 -1.36
N LEU A 47 7.09 2.78 -1.87
CA LEU A 47 5.93 3.26 -1.11
C LEU A 47 5.00 2.12 -0.68
N PHE A 48 4.63 1.24 -1.63
CA PHE A 48 3.78 0.09 -1.34
C PHE A 48 4.44 -0.89 -0.37
N GLY A 49 5.75 -1.09 -0.51
CA GLY A 49 6.55 -1.94 0.34
C GLY A 49 6.68 -1.45 1.78
N GLU A 50 6.99 -0.16 1.97
CA GLU A 50 7.07 0.45 3.31
C GLU A 50 5.71 0.51 4.01
N ASN A 51 4.62 0.44 3.26
CA ASN A 51 3.25 0.44 3.79
C ASN A 51 2.55 -0.92 3.64
N ASN A 52 3.28 -1.98 3.33
CA ASN A 52 2.78 -3.36 3.30
C ASN A 52 1.52 -3.59 2.43
N PHE A 53 1.41 -2.89 1.29
CA PHE A 53 0.38 -3.13 0.28
C PHE A 53 0.71 -4.40 -0.53
N LYS A 54 0.49 -5.58 0.07
CA LYS A 54 0.91 -6.88 -0.46
C LYS A 54 0.17 -7.23 -1.75
N GLU A 55 -1.14 -6.97 -1.82
CA GLU A 55 -1.90 -7.24 -3.03
C GLU A 55 -1.41 -6.36 -4.18
N GLN A 56 -1.13 -5.09 -3.90
CA GLN A 56 -0.62 -4.18 -4.91
C GLN A 56 0.77 -4.56 -5.43
N LEU A 57 1.67 -4.96 -4.53
CA LEU A 57 2.97 -5.49 -4.91
C LEU A 57 2.85 -6.76 -5.76
N LEU A 58 1.86 -7.62 -5.48
CA LEU A 58 1.61 -8.83 -6.27
C LEU A 58 1.07 -8.51 -7.66
N ILE A 59 0.18 -7.53 -7.76
CA ILE A 59 -0.32 -7.02 -9.04
C ILE A 59 0.85 -6.50 -9.88
N LEU A 60 1.68 -5.62 -9.30
CA LEU A 60 2.85 -5.08 -9.98
C LEU A 60 3.82 -6.19 -10.38
N HIS A 61 4.12 -7.13 -9.49
CA HIS A 61 4.98 -8.27 -9.81
C HIS A 61 4.50 -9.00 -11.06
N ASN A 62 3.19 -9.29 -11.15
CA ASN A 62 2.63 -10.01 -12.30
C ASN A 62 2.72 -9.18 -13.58
N ILE A 63 2.37 -7.89 -13.53
CA ILE A 63 2.47 -6.98 -14.69
C ILE A 63 3.92 -6.94 -15.21
N ILE A 64 4.89 -6.71 -14.31
CA ILE A 64 6.32 -6.66 -14.66
C ILE A 64 6.86 -8.03 -15.08
N ASN A 65 6.41 -9.13 -14.50
CA ASN A 65 6.88 -10.45 -14.92
C ASN A 65 6.35 -10.82 -16.32
N ASN A 66 5.16 -10.36 -16.67
CA ASN A 66 4.49 -10.70 -17.93
C ASN A 66 4.75 -9.70 -19.07
N HIS A 67 5.46 -8.60 -18.81
CA HIS A 67 5.69 -7.52 -19.77
C HIS A 67 4.40 -6.78 -20.20
N GLU A 68 3.47 -6.59 -19.25
CA GLU A 68 2.13 -6.01 -19.49
C GLU A 68 2.06 -4.53 -19.04
N GLU A 69 3.18 -3.82 -18.93
CA GLU A 69 3.23 -2.47 -18.34
C GLU A 69 2.37 -1.45 -19.09
N HIS A 70 2.49 -1.40 -20.42
CA HIS A 70 1.73 -0.44 -21.23
C HIS A 70 0.21 -0.66 -21.15
N GLU A 71 -0.21 -1.89 -20.87
CA GLU A 71 -1.62 -2.28 -20.87
C GLU A 71 -2.26 -2.12 -19.49
N LEU A 72 -1.51 -2.47 -18.44
CA LEU A 72 -2.05 -2.67 -17.10
C LEU A 72 -1.50 -1.71 -16.04
N LEU A 73 -0.35 -1.08 -16.28
CA LEU A 73 0.27 -0.17 -15.33
C LEU A 73 -0.26 1.26 -15.53
N LYS A 74 -0.91 1.81 -14.51
CA LYS A 74 -1.38 3.20 -14.53
C LYS A 74 -0.22 4.16 -14.41
N ASN A 75 -0.37 5.30 -15.08
CA ASN A 75 0.59 6.40 -15.14
C ASN A 75 1.97 6.03 -15.73
N TYR A 76 2.12 4.83 -16.30
CA TYR A 76 3.34 4.43 -16.98
C TYR A 76 3.65 5.35 -18.17
N GLN A 77 4.89 5.85 -18.23
CA GLN A 77 5.38 6.79 -19.25
C GLN A 77 6.56 6.24 -20.04
N ASP A 78 6.54 4.93 -20.35
CA ASP A 78 7.57 4.25 -21.14
C ASP A 78 8.98 4.46 -20.56
N GLU A 79 9.08 4.50 -19.23
CA GLU A 79 10.35 4.70 -18.55
C GLU A 79 11.25 3.49 -18.73
N ASP A 80 12.55 3.75 -18.88
CA ASP A 80 13.56 2.68 -18.92
C ASP A 80 13.93 2.29 -17.49
N PHE A 81 13.74 1.01 -17.15
CA PHE A 81 14.05 0.47 -15.84
C PHE A 81 14.66 -0.93 -15.94
N ASP A 82 15.52 -1.28 -14.98
CA ASP A 82 16.02 -2.65 -14.85
C ASP A 82 14.92 -3.56 -14.27
N ARG A 83 14.26 -4.31 -15.16
CA ARG A 83 13.21 -5.27 -14.80
C ARG A 83 13.63 -6.26 -13.73
N LYS A 84 14.88 -6.75 -13.79
CA LYS A 84 15.37 -7.71 -12.80
C LYS A 84 15.47 -7.02 -11.44
N ALA A 85 16.02 -5.81 -11.39
CA ALA A 85 16.11 -5.03 -10.15
C ALA A 85 14.72 -4.72 -9.57
N ILE A 86 13.74 -4.37 -10.41
CA ILE A 86 12.35 -4.14 -9.98
C ILE A 86 11.72 -5.39 -9.37
N LEU A 87 11.87 -6.56 -10.01
CA LEU A 87 11.35 -7.81 -9.47
C LEU A 87 12.06 -8.22 -8.18
N GLU A 88 13.39 -8.01 -8.08
CA GLU A 88 14.15 -8.23 -6.86
C GLU A 88 13.69 -7.31 -5.72
N LEU A 89 13.38 -6.04 -6.01
CA LEU A 89 12.85 -5.08 -5.04
C LEU A 89 11.47 -5.50 -4.51
N ILE A 90 10.56 -5.94 -5.38
CA ILE A 90 9.25 -6.44 -4.96
C ILE A 90 9.41 -7.68 -4.06
N ASN A 91 10.25 -8.63 -4.46
CA ASN A 91 10.53 -9.83 -3.68
C ASN A 91 11.17 -9.53 -2.32
N PHE A 92 12.05 -8.52 -2.25
CA PHE A 92 12.58 -8.03 -0.99
C PHE A 92 11.46 -7.59 -0.04
N TYR A 93 10.46 -6.85 -0.53
CA TYR A 93 9.33 -6.41 0.30
C TYR A 93 8.41 -7.55 0.72
N PHE A 94 8.20 -8.55 -0.13
CA PHE A 94 7.46 -9.76 0.26
C PHE A 94 8.13 -10.49 1.43
N GLU A 95 9.45 -10.68 1.38
CA GLU A 95 10.17 -11.33 2.47
C GLU A 95 10.26 -10.44 3.72
N LYS A 96 10.53 -9.13 3.55
CA LYS A 96 10.55 -8.15 4.66
C LYS A 96 9.24 -8.15 5.44
N ASN A 97 8.10 -8.23 4.74
CA ASN A 97 6.78 -8.08 5.34
C ASN A 97 6.02 -9.39 5.56
N LYS A 98 6.65 -10.54 5.31
CA LYS A 98 6.01 -11.87 5.31
C LYS A 98 5.19 -12.17 6.56
N ASN A 99 5.74 -11.85 7.72
CA ASN A 99 5.13 -12.13 9.04
C ASN A 99 4.55 -10.88 9.71
N ILE A 100 4.42 -9.78 8.97
CA ILE A 100 3.88 -8.53 9.49
C ILE A 100 2.43 -8.39 9.03
N GLU A 101 1.53 -8.23 10.00
CA GLU A 101 0.11 -7.98 9.76
C GLU A 101 -0.12 -6.53 9.33
N THR A 102 -1.10 -6.33 8.46
CA THR A 102 -1.59 -4.98 8.12
C THR A 102 -2.71 -4.58 9.08
N PRO A 103 -3.01 -3.28 9.23
CA PRO A 103 -4.19 -2.87 9.99
C PRO A 103 -5.50 -3.43 9.43
N TRP A 104 -5.62 -3.58 8.12
CA TRP A 104 -6.82 -4.11 7.46
C TRP A 104 -6.99 -5.62 7.63
N ASP A 105 -5.91 -6.37 7.82
CA ASP A 105 -5.99 -7.78 8.20
C ASP A 105 -6.32 -7.94 9.68
N LYS A 106 -5.67 -7.17 10.55
CA LYS A 106 -5.74 -7.34 12.01
C LYS A 106 -7.06 -6.88 12.61
N TYR A 107 -7.55 -5.71 12.20
CA TYR A 107 -8.71 -5.07 12.82
C TYR A 107 -10.01 -5.26 12.03
N TYR A 108 -9.94 -5.94 10.88
CA TYR A 108 -11.03 -6.32 9.98
C TYR A 108 -12.32 -5.48 10.14
N TYR A 109 -12.34 -4.32 9.49
CA TYR A 109 -13.41 -3.33 9.62
C TYR A 109 -14.22 -3.13 8.32
N TYR A 110 -14.38 -4.19 7.54
CA TYR A 110 -15.01 -4.20 6.20
C TYR A 110 -14.27 -3.41 5.11
N LEU A 111 -13.11 -2.82 5.43
CA LEU A 111 -12.22 -2.17 4.47
C LEU A 111 -11.11 -3.13 4.06
N SER A 112 -10.88 -3.21 2.76
CA SER A 112 -9.84 -4.00 2.10
C SER A 112 -8.57 -3.19 1.87
N GLU A 113 -7.48 -3.86 1.47
CA GLU A 113 -6.24 -3.19 1.05
C GLU A 113 -6.53 -2.11 -0.03
N LYS A 114 -7.40 -2.43 -0.99
CA LYS A 114 -7.85 -1.52 -2.04
C LYS A 114 -8.42 -0.20 -1.49
N ASP A 115 -9.22 -0.26 -0.42
CA ASP A 115 -9.83 0.94 0.16
C ASP A 115 -8.76 1.84 0.81
N TYR A 116 -7.80 1.22 1.50
CA TYR A 116 -6.66 1.93 2.09
C TYR A 116 -5.67 2.44 1.04
N PHE A 117 -5.54 1.75 -0.09
CA PHE A 117 -4.74 2.20 -1.21
C PHE A 117 -5.28 3.52 -1.75
N TYR A 118 -6.59 3.60 -2.01
CA TYR A 118 -7.20 4.85 -2.49
C TYR A 118 -7.09 5.98 -1.47
N LYS A 119 -7.26 5.66 -0.18
CA LYS A 119 -7.03 6.65 0.88
C LYS A 119 -5.59 7.17 0.88
N MET A 120 -4.60 6.28 0.78
CA MET A 120 -3.19 6.67 0.72
C MET A 120 -2.88 7.50 -0.53
N THR A 121 -3.41 7.12 -1.69
CA THR A 121 -3.18 7.88 -2.94
C THR A 121 -3.78 9.27 -2.86
N ASP A 122 -4.97 9.41 -2.28
CA ASP A 122 -5.64 10.69 -2.07
C ASP A 122 -4.85 11.58 -1.09
N GLU A 123 -4.31 11.00 -0.02
CA GLU A 123 -3.46 11.71 0.96
C GLU A 123 -2.14 12.18 0.34
N ARG A 124 -1.55 11.40 -0.57
CA ARG A 124 -0.25 11.73 -1.19
C ARG A 124 -0.35 12.75 -2.33
N GLY A 125 -1.38 12.66 -3.17
CA GLY A 125 -1.62 13.59 -4.29
C GLY A 125 -0.61 13.51 -5.46
N GLU A 126 0.19 12.44 -5.55
CA GLU A 126 1.17 12.23 -6.63
C GLU A 126 0.76 11.12 -7.60
N ASN A 127 1.28 11.16 -8.84
CA ASN A 127 1.08 10.12 -9.84
C ASN A 127 1.91 8.88 -9.49
N LEU A 128 1.32 7.95 -8.75
CA LEU A 128 1.93 6.64 -8.47
C LEU A 128 1.74 5.70 -9.66
N TYR A 129 2.68 4.76 -9.82
CA TYR A 129 2.61 3.70 -10.80
C TYR A 129 1.99 2.48 -10.11
N TYR A 130 0.82 2.05 -10.59
CA TYR A 130 0.02 1.05 -9.87
C TYR A 130 -0.82 0.24 -10.87
N GLY A 131 -1.05 -1.05 -10.60
CA GLY A 131 -2.02 -1.85 -11.35
C GLY A 131 -3.42 -1.75 -10.74
N GLU A 132 -4.46 -1.94 -11.55
CA GLU A 132 -5.84 -1.93 -11.06
C GLU A 132 -6.17 -3.19 -10.25
N TYR A 133 -6.81 -2.99 -9.10
CA TYR A 133 -7.48 -4.07 -8.38
C TYR A 133 -8.65 -4.60 -9.23
N LYS A 134 -8.63 -5.89 -9.56
CA LYS A 134 -9.76 -6.54 -10.24
C LYS A 134 -10.97 -6.54 -9.30
N ASN A 135 -12.15 -6.20 -9.82
CA ASN A 135 -13.40 -6.38 -9.07
C ASN A 135 -13.72 -7.87 -9.06
N SER A 136 -13.59 -8.49 -7.89
CA SER A 136 -14.06 -9.84 -7.59
C SER A 136 -15.59 -9.91 -7.58
#